data_AF-A0A5D2D794-F1
#
_entry.id   AF-A0A5D2D794-F1
#
_cell.length_a   1.000
_cell.length_b   1.000
_cell.length_c   1.000
_cell.angle_alpha   90.00
_cell.angle_beta   90.00
_cell.angle_gamma   90.00
#
_symmetry.space_group_name_H-M   'P 1'
#
loop_
_entity.id
_entity.type
_entity.pdbx_description
1 polymer ?
#
loop_
_entity_poly.entity_id
_entity_poly.type
_entity_poly.pdbx_seq_one_letter_code
_entity_poly.pdbx_strand_id
1 'polypeptide(L)'
;MATPFLTTSTTLSLSLSTHLHRLSSSLSSTCFPFKPNLHRVRRSPSLLASYGNPHLFNHEDHHSTYKSLLSTRILGPKSNFLQMGPSETSCSREILVKSSASDSSNTVISTLSQKVFGVLHLVVSLGIVLAMDKFLKQAFVAAAIKFPSALFGMFCIFSVLVILDTTIPAAATSLMNFFEPALMFIQRWLPLFYVPALVVLPLSVRDIPAASGLKICFIIAGGWLASLCVAGFTAIAIRKIVNTEMVDAEPMAKPSSFAPIEFWTWGGIFLASFVSAIFYPTALGTTARTCLPFLLASTVLGYMVGSGLPSAVKKVLHPIICCALSADLAAVAFGYISQSGVDAVLGDYLTKVSSNPGAGDVLMGFLGSVILSFAFSMFKQRKLVKRHAAEIFISIIFSSLFSLYSTALVGRLVGLEPSLTVSILPRCITVALALSIVSLFEGANSSLTAAAVVVTGLIGANFVQATLDKLRFRDPIARGIATASSAHGLGTAALSAKEPEALPFCAIAYGLTGIFGSLFCSVPVIRQSLLAIVG
;
A
#
# COMPACT_ATOMS: atom_id res chain seq x y z
N MET A 1 32.45 60.34 0.09
CA MET A 1 32.30 61.04 -1.21
C MET A 1 30.82 61.16 -1.54
N ALA A 2 30.45 62.23 -2.26
CA ALA A 2 29.12 62.79 -2.50
C ALA A 2 27.87 61.86 -2.61
N THR A 3 26.90 62.15 -1.74
CA THR A 3 25.49 62.62 -1.97
C THR A 3 24.65 62.25 -3.23
N PRO A 4 23.29 62.32 -3.14
CA PRO A 4 22.34 61.56 -3.97
C PRO A 4 21.51 62.42 -4.95
N PHE A 5 20.51 61.83 -5.63
CA PHE A 5 19.41 62.59 -6.25
C PHE A 5 18.01 61.91 -6.18
N LEU A 6 17.01 62.77 -5.95
CA LEU A 6 15.56 62.66 -6.23
C LEU A 6 15.32 62.37 -7.74
N THR A 7 14.16 62.01 -8.32
CA THR A 7 12.70 61.88 -8.02
C THR A 7 12.11 61.03 -9.19
N THR A 8 10.88 60.53 -9.29
CA THR A 8 9.55 61.21 -9.30
C THR A 8 8.42 60.17 -9.21
N SER A 9 7.24 60.61 -8.78
CA SER A 9 5.98 59.87 -8.91
C SER A 9 5.21 60.31 -10.16
N THR A 10 4.60 59.38 -10.90
CA THR A 10 3.53 59.71 -11.86
C THR A 10 2.44 58.64 -11.87
N THR A 11 1.23 59.07 -11.54
CA THR A 11 -0.01 58.30 -11.65
C THR A 11 -0.49 58.23 -13.09
N LEU A 12 -0.96 57.07 -13.55
CA LEU A 12 -1.85 57.00 -14.72
C LEU A 12 -2.82 55.82 -14.60
N SER A 13 -4.00 56.12 -14.07
CA SER A 13 -5.18 55.27 -14.14
C SER A 13 -5.82 55.37 -15.53
N LEU A 14 -6.16 54.25 -16.16
CA LEU A 14 -7.16 54.25 -17.23
C LEU A 14 -7.93 52.91 -17.27
N SER A 15 -9.23 53.05 -17.48
CA SER A 15 -10.24 51.99 -17.40
C SER A 15 -10.23 51.07 -18.63
N LEU A 16 -10.56 49.79 -18.42
CA LEU A 16 -11.31 49.04 -19.43
C LEU A 16 -12.29 48.04 -18.81
N SER A 17 -13.40 48.58 -18.29
CA SER A 17 -14.61 47.79 -18.03
C SER A 17 -15.40 47.61 -19.32
N THR A 18 -15.29 46.43 -19.95
CA THR A 18 -16.26 45.89 -20.93
C THR A 18 -15.85 44.46 -21.32
N HIS A 19 -16.50 43.43 -20.76
CA HIS A 19 -16.74 42.13 -21.44
C HIS A 19 -17.54 41.09 -20.62
N LEU A 20 -17.85 41.34 -19.33
CA LEU A 20 -18.57 40.40 -18.46
C LEU A 20 -20.12 40.48 -18.51
N HIS A 21 -20.70 41.04 -19.57
CA HIS A 21 -22.15 41.17 -19.74
C HIS A 21 -22.69 40.51 -21.03
N ARG A 22 -22.45 39.19 -21.19
CA ARG A 22 -23.20 38.32 -22.13
C ARG A 22 -22.95 36.84 -21.81
N LEU A 23 -23.85 36.24 -21.02
CA LEU A 23 -24.23 34.81 -20.99
C LEU A 23 -24.99 34.42 -19.71
N SER A 24 -25.05 35.29 -18.70
CA SER A 24 -25.97 35.17 -17.55
C SER A 24 -27.41 35.57 -17.92
N SER A 25 -28.02 34.92 -18.92
CA SER A 25 -29.44 35.12 -19.26
C SER A 25 -30.01 34.05 -20.21
N SER A 26 -30.17 32.82 -19.74
CA SER A 26 -31.24 31.95 -20.28
C SER A 26 -31.70 30.90 -19.27
N LEU A 27 -33.02 30.77 -19.14
CA LEU A 27 -33.74 29.60 -18.60
C LEU A 27 -33.65 29.34 -17.08
N SER A 28 -34.25 30.25 -16.31
CA SER A 28 -34.85 29.93 -15.00
C SER A 28 -36.38 29.97 -15.07
N SER A 29 -37.01 28.97 -15.72
CA SER A 29 -38.47 28.75 -15.64
C SER A 29 -38.95 27.45 -16.32
N THR A 30 -39.06 26.36 -15.56
CA THR A 30 -40.03 25.29 -15.86
C THR A 30 -40.43 24.56 -14.57
N CYS A 31 -41.55 24.97 -14.00
CA CYS A 31 -42.25 24.22 -12.96
C CYS A 31 -43.12 23.15 -13.64
N PHE A 32 -42.88 21.86 -13.38
CA PHE A 32 -43.80 20.78 -13.74
C PHE A 32 -43.87 19.72 -12.62
N PRO A 33 -45.01 19.03 -12.47
CA PRO A 33 -45.48 18.60 -11.17
C PRO A 33 -45.13 17.15 -10.78
N PHE A 34 -45.21 16.92 -9.48
CA PHE A 34 -45.35 15.60 -8.86
C PHE A 34 -46.58 14.87 -9.45
N LYS A 35 -46.40 13.64 -9.94
CA LYS A 35 -47.51 12.69 -10.16
C LYS A 35 -47.04 11.26 -9.88
N PRO A 36 -47.64 10.52 -8.93
CA PRO A 36 -47.29 9.13 -8.67
C PRO A 36 -48.01 8.22 -9.66
N ASN A 37 -47.30 7.28 -10.27
CA ASN A 37 -47.91 6.16 -10.98
C ASN A 37 -47.70 4.86 -10.19
N LEU A 38 -48.73 4.47 -9.44
CA LEU A 38 -48.92 3.08 -9.06
C LEU A 38 -49.14 2.28 -10.35
N HIS A 39 -48.33 1.25 -10.61
CA HIS A 39 -48.81 0.11 -11.38
C HIS A 39 -49.09 -1.07 -10.46
N ARG A 40 -50.39 -1.34 -10.33
CA ARG A 40 -50.99 -2.39 -9.53
C ARG A 40 -50.64 -3.78 -10.09
N VAL A 41 -50.23 -4.65 -9.18
CA VAL A 41 -50.30 -6.12 -9.20
C VAL A 41 -51.25 -6.71 -10.25
N ARG A 42 -50.76 -7.67 -11.05
CA ARG A 42 -51.60 -8.75 -11.60
C ARG A 42 -51.00 -10.10 -11.19
N ARG A 43 -51.76 -10.86 -10.39
CA ARG A 43 -51.48 -12.26 -10.00
C ARG A 43 -52.31 -13.21 -10.87
N SER A 44 -51.98 -14.50 -10.74
CA SER A 44 -52.76 -15.71 -11.07
C SER A 44 -52.63 -16.27 -12.51
N PRO A 45 -52.90 -17.58 -12.70
CA PRO A 45 -53.01 -18.67 -11.73
C PRO A 45 -52.10 -19.88 -12.00
N SER A 46 -51.94 -20.71 -10.97
CA SER A 46 -51.45 -22.09 -11.02
C SER A 46 -52.46 -23.05 -11.65
N LEU A 47 -51.98 -24.13 -12.30
CA LEU A 47 -52.77 -25.34 -12.56
C LEU A 47 -51.87 -26.59 -12.56
N LEU A 48 -52.46 -27.67 -12.04
CA LEU A 48 -52.04 -29.06 -11.78
C LEU A 48 -50.94 -29.71 -12.68
N ALA A 49 -50.26 -30.81 -12.30
CA ALA A 49 -50.76 -31.95 -11.51
C ALA A 49 -49.71 -32.69 -10.64
N SER A 50 -50.22 -33.60 -9.80
CA SER A 50 -49.49 -34.43 -8.83
C SER A 50 -49.50 -35.92 -9.22
N TYR A 51 -48.37 -36.60 -9.02
CA TYR A 51 -48.15 -38.04 -8.76
C TYR A 51 -46.68 -38.14 -8.29
N GLY A 52 -46.22 -38.99 -7.36
CA GLY A 52 -46.85 -40.02 -6.53
C GLY A 52 -45.71 -40.84 -5.90
N ASN A 53 -45.65 -40.92 -4.57
CA ASN A 53 -44.62 -41.63 -3.75
C ASN A 53 -44.80 -43.18 -3.86
N PRO A 54 -44.05 -44.12 -3.21
CA PRO A 54 -43.04 -43.99 -2.12
C PRO A 54 -41.85 -45.02 -2.05
N HIS A 55 -41.02 -44.89 -0.99
CA HIS A 55 -40.09 -45.90 -0.39
C HIS A 55 -38.83 -46.34 -1.22
N LEU A 56 -37.71 -46.83 -0.65
CA LEU A 56 -37.39 -47.42 0.68
C LEU A 56 -35.90 -47.19 1.09
N PHE A 57 -35.54 -47.56 2.34
CA PHE A 57 -34.22 -47.78 2.97
C PHE A 57 -33.11 -48.41 2.06
N ASN A 58 -31.79 -48.43 2.35
CA ASN A 58 -31.01 -48.22 3.59
C ASN A 58 -29.50 -47.89 3.33
N HIS A 59 -28.74 -47.64 4.41
CA HIS A 59 -27.26 -47.74 4.59
C HIS A 59 -26.36 -48.25 3.43
N GLU A 60 -25.25 -47.55 3.20
CA GLU A 60 -23.96 -48.16 2.81
C GLU A 60 -22.81 -47.65 3.69
N ASP A 61 -22.18 -48.57 4.42
CA ASP A 61 -20.83 -48.44 4.97
C ASP A 61 -19.89 -49.27 4.09
N HIS A 62 -18.72 -48.74 3.70
CA HIS A 62 -17.70 -49.57 3.07
C HIS A 62 -16.28 -49.25 3.53
N HIS A 63 -15.60 -50.29 4.02
CA HIS A 63 -14.20 -50.26 4.45
C HIS A 63 -13.47 -51.50 3.90
N SER A 64 -12.15 -51.37 3.72
CA SER A 64 -11.13 -52.43 3.54
C SER A 64 -10.84 -53.09 2.16
N THR A 65 -9.66 -52.74 1.63
CA THR A 65 -8.44 -53.59 1.41
C THR A 65 -8.52 -55.03 0.84
N TYR A 66 -7.84 -55.30 -0.31
CA TYR A 66 -6.58 -56.10 -0.45
C TYR A 66 -6.35 -56.77 -1.84
N LYS A 67 -5.10 -56.70 -2.39
CA LYS A 67 -4.33 -57.66 -3.27
C LYS A 67 -5.01 -58.30 -4.53
N SER A 68 -4.32 -58.91 -5.51
CA SER A 68 -2.98 -58.80 -6.14
C SER A 68 -2.84 -59.85 -7.28
N LEU A 69 -1.86 -59.68 -8.19
CA LEU A 69 -1.18 -60.67 -9.07
C LEU A 69 -1.60 -60.91 -10.55
N LEU A 70 -0.56 -61.28 -11.31
CA LEU A 70 -0.36 -61.38 -12.77
C LEU A 70 -0.93 -62.66 -13.44
N SER A 71 -1.01 -62.66 -14.79
CA SER A 71 -0.32 -63.73 -15.58
C SER A 71 -0.03 -63.43 -17.07
N THR A 72 1.24 -63.66 -17.47
CA THR A 72 1.78 -64.21 -18.75
C THR A 72 1.48 -63.68 -20.17
N ARG A 73 2.40 -64.04 -21.10
CA ARG A 73 2.64 -63.52 -22.47
C ARG A 73 2.81 -64.70 -23.45
N ILE A 74 2.29 -64.65 -24.68
CA ILE A 74 2.64 -65.57 -25.81
C ILE A 74 2.79 -64.75 -27.13
N LEU A 75 3.46 -65.33 -28.13
CA LEU A 75 4.14 -64.71 -29.28
C LEU A 75 3.60 -65.24 -30.65
N GLY A 76 3.58 -64.45 -31.73
CA GLY A 76 3.31 -64.95 -33.11
C GLY A 76 3.24 -63.87 -34.23
N PRO A 77 3.55 -64.16 -35.53
CA PRO A 77 4.23 -63.16 -36.38
C PRO A 77 3.75 -62.97 -37.87
N LYS A 78 4.22 -61.86 -38.52
CA LYS A 78 4.41 -61.62 -39.99
C LYS A 78 3.13 -61.51 -40.88
N SER A 79 3.08 -60.81 -42.04
CA SER A 79 4.01 -59.89 -42.77
C SER A 79 3.36 -59.16 -43.98
N ASN A 80 3.90 -57.99 -44.34
CA ASN A 80 4.00 -57.34 -45.70
C ASN A 80 2.77 -56.85 -46.49
N PHE A 81 2.74 -55.54 -46.83
CA PHE A 81 2.90 -55.01 -48.22
C PHE A 81 3.23 -53.49 -48.24
N LEU A 82 3.66 -52.93 -49.39
CA LEU A 82 4.32 -51.60 -49.56
C LEU A 82 3.32 -50.48 -50.05
N GLN A 83 3.65 -49.19 -50.31
CA GLN A 83 4.90 -48.40 -50.46
C GLN A 83 4.58 -46.87 -50.21
N MET A 84 5.35 -46.09 -49.42
CA MET A 84 6.36 -45.04 -49.80
C MET A 84 5.83 -43.82 -50.61
N GLY A 85 6.06 -42.53 -50.29
CA GLY A 85 6.77 -41.77 -49.22
C GLY A 85 6.56 -40.24 -49.47
N PRO A 86 7.35 -39.26 -48.94
CA PRO A 86 8.43 -39.29 -47.93
C PRO A 86 8.34 -38.24 -46.79
N SER A 87 9.32 -38.29 -45.87
CA SER A 87 9.83 -37.24 -44.95
C SER A 87 8.92 -36.57 -43.89
N GLU A 88 8.98 -37.09 -42.65
CA GLU A 88 9.26 -36.27 -41.45
C GLU A 88 10.25 -37.03 -40.54
N THR A 89 11.24 -36.32 -39.99
CA THR A 89 12.28 -36.91 -39.13
C THR A 89 11.94 -36.75 -37.65
N SER A 90 11.48 -37.83 -37.02
CA SER A 90 11.44 -37.95 -35.55
C SER A 90 12.57 -38.89 -35.11
N CYS A 91 13.38 -38.48 -34.13
CA CYS A 91 14.49 -39.28 -33.61
C CYS A 91 14.26 -39.62 -32.14
N SER A 92 14.31 -40.92 -31.85
CA SER A 92 14.00 -41.56 -30.57
C SER A 92 14.90 -41.10 -29.42
N ARG A 93 14.38 -41.17 -28.19
CA ARG A 93 15.18 -41.06 -26.97
C ARG A 93 14.98 -42.31 -26.11
N GLU A 94 16.04 -43.10 -25.95
CA GLU A 94 16.02 -44.32 -25.14
C GLU A 94 15.72 -44.01 -23.66
N ILE A 95 14.86 -44.82 -23.05
CA ILE A 95 14.57 -44.74 -21.62
C ILE A 95 15.53 -45.68 -20.88
N LEU A 96 16.64 -45.13 -20.39
CA LEU A 96 17.52 -45.83 -19.48
C LEU A 96 16.91 -45.83 -18.06
N VAL A 97 16.43 -46.98 -17.61
CA VAL A 97 16.01 -47.19 -16.22
C VAL A 97 17.25 -47.09 -15.32
N LYS A 98 17.29 -46.09 -14.44
CA LYS A 98 18.32 -45.99 -13.40
C LYS A 98 17.73 -46.42 -12.05
N SER A 99 18.49 -47.27 -11.35
CA SER A 99 18.09 -47.92 -10.10
C SER A 99 18.06 -46.96 -8.92
N SER A 100 17.05 -47.14 -8.06
CA SER A 100 16.84 -46.41 -6.82
C SER A 100 17.83 -46.84 -5.73
N ALA A 101 18.96 -46.14 -5.59
CA ALA A 101 19.86 -46.28 -4.41
C ALA A 101 20.85 -45.10 -4.20
N SER A 102 20.53 -43.84 -4.56
CA SER A 102 21.45 -42.71 -4.28
C SER A 102 20.83 -41.30 -4.17
N ASP A 103 19.50 -41.13 -4.21
CA ASP A 103 18.93 -39.82 -4.58
C ASP A 103 18.69 -38.84 -3.41
N SER A 104 18.79 -39.27 -2.15
CA SER A 104 18.56 -38.38 -1.00
C SER A 104 19.58 -37.25 -0.87
N SER A 105 20.84 -37.47 -1.26
CA SER A 105 21.89 -36.44 -1.20
C SER A 105 21.82 -35.45 -2.36
N ASN A 106 21.61 -35.92 -3.59
CA ASN A 106 21.57 -35.07 -4.78
C ASN A 106 20.35 -34.13 -4.80
N THR A 107 19.19 -34.56 -4.30
CA THR A 107 18.02 -33.68 -4.16
C THR A 107 18.20 -32.63 -3.05
N VAL A 108 18.95 -32.95 -1.99
CA VAL A 108 19.28 -31.98 -0.92
C VAL A 108 20.30 -30.95 -1.40
N ILE A 109 21.32 -31.35 -2.17
CA ILE A 109 22.32 -30.41 -2.72
C ILE A 109 21.68 -29.46 -3.75
N SER A 110 20.81 -29.96 -4.64
CA SER A 110 20.13 -29.11 -5.63
C SER A 110 19.16 -28.12 -4.98
N THR A 111 18.38 -28.55 -3.99
CA THR A 111 17.46 -27.66 -3.25
C THR A 111 18.19 -26.65 -2.36
N LEU A 112 19.35 -27.02 -1.78
CA LEU A 112 20.19 -26.07 -1.04
C LEU A 112 20.80 -25.01 -1.99
N SER A 113 21.34 -25.44 -3.13
CA SER A 113 21.88 -24.53 -4.16
C SER A 113 20.84 -23.54 -4.66
N GLN A 114 19.62 -24.01 -4.96
CA GLN A 114 18.50 -23.15 -5.36
C GLN A 114 18.08 -22.14 -4.26
N LYS A 115 18.07 -22.56 -2.99
CA LYS A 115 17.81 -21.63 -1.86
C LYS A 115 18.90 -20.58 -1.73
N VAL A 116 20.18 -20.95 -1.81
CA VAL A 116 21.31 -20.02 -1.74
C VAL A 116 21.25 -19.02 -2.91
N PHE A 117 20.98 -19.49 -4.13
CA PHE A 117 20.80 -18.61 -5.29
C PHE A 117 19.62 -17.64 -5.11
N GLY A 118 18.47 -18.13 -4.61
CA GLY A 118 17.30 -17.28 -4.33
C GLY A 118 17.57 -16.21 -3.27
N VAL A 119 18.28 -16.54 -2.19
CA VAL A 119 18.69 -15.58 -1.16
C VAL A 119 19.71 -14.57 -1.71
N LEU A 120 20.70 -15.02 -2.49
CA LEU A 120 21.67 -14.13 -3.12
C LEU A 120 20.99 -13.17 -4.10
N HIS A 121 20.05 -13.65 -4.92
CA HIS A 121 19.30 -12.82 -5.86
C HIS A 121 18.42 -11.79 -5.14
N LEU A 122 17.80 -12.16 -4.00
CA LEU A 122 17.11 -11.22 -3.13
C LEU A 122 18.06 -10.15 -2.57
N VAL A 123 19.21 -10.53 -2.03
CA VAL A 123 20.19 -9.59 -1.46
C VAL A 123 20.72 -8.61 -2.53
N VAL A 124 21.03 -9.11 -3.73
CA VAL A 124 21.51 -8.26 -4.84
C VAL A 124 20.42 -7.32 -5.34
N SER A 125 19.22 -7.83 -5.65
CA SER A 125 18.11 -6.99 -6.15
C SER A 125 17.66 -5.94 -5.13
N LEU A 126 17.53 -6.32 -3.85
CA LEU A 126 17.16 -5.39 -2.76
C LEU A 126 18.28 -4.38 -2.49
N GLY A 127 19.54 -4.82 -2.53
CA GLY A 127 20.72 -3.97 -2.38
C GLY A 127 20.81 -2.89 -3.46
N ILE A 128 20.45 -3.22 -4.72
CA ILE A 128 20.40 -2.25 -5.82
C ILE A 128 19.30 -1.20 -5.60
N VAL A 129 18.10 -1.61 -5.14
CA VAL A 129 17.02 -0.63 -4.84
C VAL A 129 17.42 0.31 -3.69
N LEU A 130 18.02 -0.22 -2.62
CA LEU A 130 18.53 0.58 -1.49
C LEU A 130 19.67 1.52 -1.90
N ALA A 131 20.61 1.04 -2.73
CA ALA A 131 21.72 1.85 -3.24
C ALA A 131 21.22 2.98 -4.14
N MET A 132 20.23 2.70 -5.01
CA MET A 132 19.58 3.69 -5.87
C MET A 132 18.88 4.78 -5.05
N ASP A 133 18.12 4.43 -4.01
CA ASP A 133 17.49 5.41 -3.11
C ASP A 133 18.53 6.31 -2.42
N LYS A 134 19.57 5.70 -1.84
CA LYS A 134 20.66 6.41 -1.17
C LYS A 134 21.41 7.35 -2.12
N PHE A 135 21.72 6.90 -3.34
CA PHE A 135 22.37 7.71 -4.37
C PHE A 135 21.49 8.89 -4.80
N LEU A 136 20.20 8.65 -5.09
CA LEU A 136 19.26 9.70 -5.44
C LEU A 136 19.10 10.74 -4.33
N LYS A 137 19.04 10.30 -3.06
CA LYS A 137 19.00 11.21 -1.90
C LYS A 137 20.27 12.06 -1.79
N GLN A 138 21.45 11.48 -1.99
CA GLN A 138 22.71 12.23 -2.00
C GLN A 138 22.79 13.24 -3.15
N ALA A 139 22.40 12.84 -4.37
CA ALA A 139 22.38 13.71 -5.54
C ALA A 139 21.42 14.90 -5.36
N PHE A 140 20.23 14.68 -4.81
CA PHE A 140 19.24 15.75 -4.58
C PHE A 140 19.69 16.73 -3.50
N VAL A 141 20.32 16.25 -2.42
CA VAL A 141 20.92 17.12 -1.39
C VAL A 141 22.06 17.96 -1.98
N ALA A 142 22.95 17.35 -2.78
CA ALA A 142 24.04 18.07 -3.45
C ALA A 142 23.54 19.13 -4.46
N ALA A 143 22.41 18.86 -5.12
CA ALA A 143 21.75 19.81 -6.04
C ALA A 143 20.78 20.80 -5.34
N ALA A 144 20.68 20.79 -4.01
CA ALA A 144 19.74 21.58 -3.21
C ALA A 144 18.25 21.45 -3.62
N ILE A 145 17.88 20.31 -4.22
CA ILE A 145 16.52 20.07 -4.74
C ILE A 145 15.59 19.68 -3.57
N LYS A 146 14.63 20.54 -3.25
CA LYS A 146 13.62 20.31 -2.18
C LYS A 146 12.52 19.29 -2.54
N PHE A 147 12.63 18.57 -3.66
CA PHE A 147 11.66 17.55 -4.09
C PHE A 147 12.05 16.16 -3.53
N PRO A 148 11.11 15.27 -3.15
CA PRO A 148 11.46 13.94 -2.66
C PRO A 148 12.17 13.08 -3.73
N SER A 149 13.45 12.79 -3.52
CA SER A 149 14.30 12.08 -4.49
C SER A 149 13.77 10.69 -4.89
N ALA A 150 13.13 9.97 -3.97
CA ALA A 150 12.53 8.66 -4.24
C ALA A 150 11.35 8.73 -5.23
N LEU A 151 10.58 9.83 -5.26
CA LEU A 151 9.52 10.02 -6.27
C LEU A 151 10.09 10.23 -7.66
N PHE A 152 11.18 10.99 -7.76
CA PHE A 152 11.89 11.17 -9.03
C PHE A 152 12.42 9.83 -9.55
N GLY A 153 13.08 9.06 -8.68
CA GLY A 153 13.52 7.70 -9.00
C GLY A 153 12.39 6.78 -9.47
N MET A 154 11.23 6.82 -8.79
CA MET A 154 10.06 6.05 -9.18
C MET A 154 9.56 6.42 -10.59
N PHE A 155 9.48 7.73 -10.91
CA PHE A 155 9.12 8.17 -12.27
C PHE A 155 10.17 7.77 -13.31
N CYS A 156 11.47 7.85 -12.99
CA CYS A 156 12.55 7.39 -13.87
C CYS A 156 12.44 5.88 -14.16
N ILE A 157 12.30 5.05 -13.13
CA ILE A 157 12.13 3.59 -13.26
C ILE A 157 10.90 3.26 -14.11
N PHE A 158 9.76 3.90 -13.85
CA PHE A 158 8.54 3.68 -14.63
C PHE A 158 8.73 4.08 -16.10
N SER A 159 9.36 5.23 -16.36
CA SER A 159 9.63 5.72 -17.72
C SER A 159 10.57 4.78 -18.46
N VAL A 160 11.64 4.31 -17.80
CA VAL A 160 12.56 3.31 -18.33
C VAL A 160 11.82 2.01 -18.66
N LEU A 161 11.03 1.46 -17.74
CA LEU A 161 10.23 0.26 -17.98
C LEU A 161 9.27 0.42 -19.16
N VAL A 162 8.59 1.57 -19.31
CA VAL A 162 7.71 1.86 -20.46
C VAL A 162 8.49 1.95 -21.76
N ILE A 163 9.64 2.64 -21.78
CA ILE A 163 10.50 2.73 -22.98
C ILE A 163 10.99 1.33 -23.39
N LEU A 164 11.47 0.52 -22.44
CA LEU A 164 11.84 -0.87 -22.71
C LEU A 164 10.64 -1.70 -23.20
N ASP A 165 9.44 -1.54 -22.65
CA ASP A 165 8.23 -2.25 -23.11
C ASP A 165 7.86 -1.91 -24.56
N THR A 166 8.10 -0.67 -24.99
CA THR A 166 7.86 -0.24 -26.37
C THR A 166 8.95 -0.60 -27.37
N THR A 167 10.19 -0.84 -26.90
CA THR A 167 11.36 -1.06 -27.77
C THR A 167 11.83 -2.52 -27.77
N ILE A 168 11.92 -3.15 -26.58
CA ILE A 168 12.38 -4.51 -26.36
C ILE A 168 11.56 -5.15 -25.21
N PRO A 169 10.32 -5.64 -25.45
CA PRO A 169 9.43 -6.15 -24.40
C PRO A 169 10.04 -7.28 -23.54
N ALA A 170 10.91 -8.09 -24.14
CA ALA A 170 11.65 -9.15 -23.43
C ALA A 170 12.59 -8.59 -22.36
N ALA A 171 13.24 -7.44 -22.62
CA ALA A 171 14.14 -6.79 -21.68
C ALA A 171 13.37 -6.10 -20.54
N ALA A 172 12.20 -5.50 -20.81
CA ALA A 172 11.30 -5.03 -19.76
C ALA A 172 10.85 -6.18 -18.83
N THR A 173 10.48 -7.33 -19.40
CA THR A 173 10.09 -8.53 -18.64
C THR A 173 11.26 -9.09 -17.83
N SER A 174 12.48 -9.12 -18.40
CA SER A 174 13.69 -9.53 -17.69
C SER A 174 13.98 -8.61 -16.49
N LEU A 175 13.88 -7.29 -16.67
CA LEU A 175 14.09 -6.31 -15.61
C LEU A 175 13.06 -6.44 -14.47
N MET A 176 11.79 -6.70 -14.81
CA MET A 176 10.75 -7.03 -13.83
C MET A 176 11.11 -8.30 -13.03
N ASN A 177 11.47 -9.39 -13.72
CA ASN A 177 11.80 -10.67 -13.09
C ASN A 177 13.04 -10.60 -12.19
N PHE A 178 14.03 -9.76 -12.53
CA PHE A 178 15.21 -9.52 -11.72
C PHE A 178 14.87 -8.84 -10.39
N PHE A 179 13.99 -7.83 -10.40
CA PHE A 179 13.60 -7.14 -9.17
C PHE A 179 12.49 -7.85 -8.38
N GLU A 180 11.79 -8.83 -8.96
CA GLU A 180 10.66 -9.53 -8.33
C GLU A 180 10.92 -10.01 -6.88
N PRO A 181 12.08 -10.60 -6.50
CA PRO A 181 12.33 -10.99 -5.11
C PRO A 181 12.36 -9.79 -4.16
N ALA A 182 13.00 -8.69 -4.56
CA ALA A 182 13.04 -7.45 -3.77
C ALA A 182 11.65 -6.82 -3.67
N LEU A 183 10.86 -6.82 -4.76
CA LEU A 183 9.48 -6.32 -4.74
C LEU A 183 8.61 -7.15 -3.78
N MET A 184 8.70 -8.48 -3.83
CA MET A 184 7.98 -9.38 -2.93
C MET A 184 8.41 -9.20 -1.47
N PHE A 185 9.70 -9.01 -1.20
CA PHE A 185 10.20 -8.68 0.15
C PHE A 185 9.63 -7.34 0.64
N ILE A 186 9.75 -6.29 -0.17
CA ILE A 186 9.25 -4.94 0.15
C ILE A 186 7.74 -4.98 0.41
N GLN A 187 6.96 -5.67 -0.43
CA GLN A 187 5.52 -5.82 -0.24
C GLN A 187 5.16 -6.63 1.02
N ARG A 188 5.90 -7.71 1.34
CA ARG A 188 5.67 -8.53 2.54
C ARG A 188 5.94 -7.76 3.83
N TRP A 189 6.92 -6.86 3.84
CA TRP A 189 7.32 -6.08 5.02
C TRP A 189 6.86 -4.62 5.01
N LEU A 190 6.17 -4.17 3.96
CA LEU A 190 5.71 -2.79 3.76
C LEU A 190 5.08 -2.15 5.01
N PRO A 191 4.18 -2.83 5.77
CA PRO A 191 3.59 -2.24 6.98
C PRO A 191 4.62 -1.94 8.08
N LEU A 192 5.69 -2.73 8.17
CA LEU A 192 6.69 -2.62 9.23
C LEU A 192 7.57 -1.36 9.07
N PHE A 193 7.90 -0.97 7.85
CA PHE A 193 8.85 0.12 7.57
C PHE A 193 8.39 1.50 8.06
N TYR A 194 7.10 1.69 8.32
CA TYR A 194 6.53 2.94 8.84
C TYR A 194 5.86 2.82 10.22
N VAL A 195 5.86 1.63 10.84
CA VAL A 195 5.55 1.46 12.27
C VAL A 195 6.36 2.37 13.20
N PRO A 196 7.64 2.73 12.93
CA PRO A 196 8.43 3.50 13.88
C PRO A 196 7.82 4.83 14.34
N ALA A 197 7.11 5.49 13.44
CA ALA A 197 6.41 6.74 13.74
C ALA A 197 5.19 6.57 14.67
N LEU A 198 4.69 5.34 14.83
CA LEU A 198 3.67 4.97 15.82
C LEU A 198 4.29 4.58 17.17
N VAL A 199 5.43 3.91 17.17
CA VAL A 199 6.16 3.52 18.40
C VAL A 199 6.58 4.76 19.20
N VAL A 200 7.07 5.80 18.54
CA VAL A 200 7.38 7.08 19.21
C VAL A 200 6.17 8.03 19.33
N LEU A 201 4.96 7.56 19.03
CA LEU A 201 3.75 8.38 19.14
C LEU A 201 3.51 8.87 20.58
N PRO A 202 3.65 8.05 21.65
CA PRO A 202 3.46 8.51 23.03
C PRO A 202 4.33 9.73 23.36
N LEU A 203 5.62 9.72 22.98
CA LEU A 203 6.53 10.86 23.15
C LEU A 203 6.09 12.10 22.36
N SER A 204 5.45 11.87 21.21
CA SER A 204 5.13 12.90 20.24
C SER A 204 3.77 13.56 20.47
N VAL A 205 2.94 12.99 21.35
CA VAL A 205 1.57 13.48 21.65
C VAL A 205 1.32 13.80 23.11
N ARG A 206 2.24 13.47 24.04
CA ARG A 206 2.11 13.76 25.48
C ARG A 206 1.82 15.24 25.78
N ASP A 207 2.38 16.13 24.96
CA ASP A 207 2.28 17.59 25.10
C ASP A 207 1.07 18.17 24.32
N ILE A 208 0.28 17.34 23.62
CA ILE A 208 -0.90 17.78 22.85
C ILE A 208 -2.14 17.81 23.76
N PRO A 209 -2.82 18.95 23.92
CA PRO A 209 -4.05 19.03 24.71
C PRO A 209 -5.14 18.09 24.19
N ALA A 210 -5.87 17.41 25.08
CA ALA A 210 -6.94 16.48 24.72
C ALA A 210 -8.01 17.10 23.79
N ALA A 211 -8.28 18.41 23.94
CA ALA A 211 -9.16 19.16 23.04
C ALA A 211 -8.64 19.21 21.59
N SER A 212 -7.33 19.36 21.39
CA SER A 212 -6.70 19.27 20.06
C SER A 212 -6.76 17.85 19.51
N GLY A 213 -6.58 16.83 20.36
CA GLY A 213 -6.79 15.42 19.99
C GLY A 213 -8.21 15.15 19.46
N LEU A 214 -9.24 15.67 20.14
CA LEU A 214 -10.63 15.53 19.69
C LEU A 214 -10.89 16.23 18.33
N LYS A 215 -10.32 17.43 18.13
CA LYS A 215 -10.36 18.15 16.84
C LYS A 215 -9.70 17.33 15.73
N ILE A 216 -8.54 16.73 15.99
CA ILE A 216 -7.82 15.86 15.04
C ILE A 216 -8.68 14.64 14.68
N CYS A 217 -9.27 13.95 15.66
CA CYS A 217 -10.17 12.81 15.41
C CYS A 217 -11.40 13.21 14.57
N PHE A 218 -12.01 14.37 14.84
CA PHE A 218 -13.12 14.91 14.05
C PHE A 218 -12.72 15.18 12.58
N ILE A 219 -11.59 15.84 12.37
CA ILE A 219 -11.05 16.13 11.02
C ILE A 219 -10.74 14.82 10.27
N ILE A 220 -10.15 13.83 10.95
CA ILE A 220 -9.85 12.52 10.36
C ILE A 220 -11.13 11.78 9.96
N ALA A 221 -12.11 11.64 10.84
CA ALA A 221 -13.32 10.86 10.58
C ALA A 221 -14.26 11.55 9.58
N GLY A 222 -14.53 12.84 9.77
CA GLY A 222 -15.37 13.63 8.85
C GLY A 222 -14.70 13.84 7.50
N GLY A 223 -13.39 14.12 7.51
CA GLY A 223 -12.59 14.26 6.30
C GLY A 223 -12.45 12.95 5.52
N TRP A 224 -12.37 11.79 6.19
CA TRP A 224 -12.35 10.48 5.53
C TRP A 224 -13.63 10.29 4.70
N LEU A 225 -14.79 10.50 5.33
CA LEU A 225 -16.09 10.39 4.67
C LEU A 225 -16.22 11.39 3.51
N ALA A 226 -15.78 12.63 3.70
CA ALA A 226 -15.82 13.65 2.66
C ALA A 226 -14.93 13.30 1.46
N SER A 227 -13.68 12.87 1.70
CA SER A 227 -12.76 12.42 0.65
C SER A 227 -13.27 11.19 -0.10
N LEU A 228 -13.87 10.22 0.60
CA LEU A 228 -14.51 9.04 0.01
C LEU A 228 -15.66 9.44 -0.92
N CYS A 229 -16.54 10.33 -0.47
CA CYS A 229 -17.63 10.86 -1.28
C CYS A 229 -17.12 11.55 -2.54
N VAL A 230 -16.17 12.49 -2.40
CA VAL A 230 -15.60 13.23 -3.56
C VAL A 230 -14.97 12.27 -4.55
N ALA A 231 -14.06 11.39 -4.11
CA ALA A 231 -13.39 10.43 -4.99
C ALA A 231 -14.38 9.53 -5.75
N GLY A 232 -15.39 8.98 -5.06
CA GLY A 232 -16.36 8.06 -5.67
C GLY A 232 -17.39 8.73 -6.56
N PHE A 233 -17.91 9.91 -6.18
CA PHE A 233 -18.82 10.67 -7.05
C PHE A 233 -18.10 11.20 -8.29
N THR A 234 -16.85 11.68 -8.18
CA THR A 234 -16.04 12.05 -9.35
C THR A 234 -15.78 10.83 -10.25
N ALA A 235 -15.41 9.67 -9.70
CA ALA A 235 -15.20 8.46 -10.49
C ALA A 235 -16.46 8.03 -11.26
N ILE A 236 -17.63 8.03 -10.61
CA ILE A 236 -18.91 7.73 -11.28
C ILE A 236 -19.27 8.78 -12.34
N ALA A 237 -19.03 10.07 -12.07
CA ALA A 237 -19.33 11.14 -13.00
C ALA A 237 -18.47 11.06 -14.28
N ILE A 238 -17.15 10.90 -14.13
CA ILE A 238 -16.24 10.74 -15.27
C ILE A 238 -16.53 9.44 -16.02
N ARG A 239 -16.80 8.34 -15.31
CA ARG A 239 -17.13 7.07 -15.97
C ARG A 239 -18.39 7.16 -16.84
N LYS A 240 -19.43 7.88 -16.42
CA LYS A 240 -20.63 8.12 -17.25
C LYS A 240 -20.35 8.93 -18.53
N ILE A 241 -19.28 9.72 -18.54
CA ILE A 241 -18.85 10.51 -19.70
C ILE A 241 -18.04 9.61 -20.66
N VAL A 242 -17.09 8.83 -20.13
CA VAL A 242 -16.12 8.07 -20.94
C VAL A 242 -16.63 6.69 -21.35
N ASN A 243 -17.62 6.12 -20.64
CA ASN A 243 -18.29 4.85 -20.96
C ASN A 243 -17.33 3.65 -21.14
N THR A 244 -16.31 3.54 -20.28
CA THR A 244 -15.39 2.40 -20.31
C THR A 244 -16.06 1.10 -19.81
N GLU A 245 -15.96 0.04 -20.60
CA GLU A 245 -16.35 -1.32 -20.21
C GLU A 245 -15.37 -1.90 -19.18
N MET A 246 -15.90 -2.66 -18.22
CA MET A 246 -15.09 -3.38 -17.23
C MET A 246 -14.38 -4.56 -17.89
N VAL A 247 -13.13 -4.78 -17.51
CA VAL A 247 -12.38 -6.01 -17.79
C VAL A 247 -11.80 -6.45 -16.46
N ASP A 248 -11.91 -7.76 -16.18
CA ASP A 248 -11.30 -8.36 -15.01
C ASP A 248 -9.78 -8.17 -15.05
N ALA A 249 -9.25 -7.57 -14.00
CA ALA A 249 -7.83 -7.27 -13.92
C ALA A 249 -7.05 -8.40 -13.25
N GLU A 250 -5.79 -8.55 -13.65
CA GLU A 250 -4.95 -9.70 -13.28
C GLU A 250 -4.82 -9.83 -11.74
N PRO A 251 -5.06 -11.03 -11.17
CA PRO A 251 -5.07 -11.22 -9.72
C PRO A 251 -3.68 -10.97 -9.13
N MET A 252 -3.60 -10.07 -8.16
CA MET A 252 -2.33 -9.82 -7.47
C MET A 252 -1.96 -10.99 -6.56
N ALA A 253 -0.72 -11.45 -6.64
CA ALA A 253 -0.20 -12.48 -5.77
C ALA A 253 -0.27 -12.04 -4.30
N LYS A 254 -0.84 -12.89 -3.44
CA LYS A 254 -0.86 -12.65 -1.99
C LYS A 254 0.53 -12.90 -1.40
N PRO A 255 1.03 -12.06 -0.47
CA PRO A 255 2.28 -12.34 0.25
C PRO A 255 2.26 -13.70 0.94
N SER A 256 3.40 -14.38 0.97
CA SER A 256 3.56 -15.67 1.65
C SER A 256 3.37 -15.54 3.16
N SER A 257 2.75 -16.56 3.76
CA SER A 257 2.62 -16.67 5.22
C SER A 257 3.98 -16.90 5.89
N PHE A 258 4.13 -16.38 7.11
CA PHE A 258 5.34 -16.61 7.91
C PHE A 258 5.48 -18.07 8.35
N ALA A 259 6.70 -18.59 8.30
CA ALA A 259 7.03 -19.95 8.74
C ALA A 259 7.37 -19.97 10.26
N PRO A 260 7.10 -21.07 10.99
CA PRO A 260 7.44 -21.18 12.42
C PRO A 260 8.91 -20.90 12.74
N ILE A 261 9.83 -21.27 11.83
CA ILE A 261 11.27 -21.00 11.97
C ILE A 261 11.61 -19.50 12.00
N GLU A 262 10.86 -18.66 11.27
CA GLU A 262 11.03 -17.20 11.32
C GLU A 262 10.68 -16.67 12.71
N PHE A 263 9.61 -17.17 13.34
CA PHE A 263 9.22 -16.79 14.71
C PHE A 263 10.29 -17.16 15.74
N TRP A 264 10.80 -18.40 15.68
CA TRP A 264 11.87 -18.85 16.59
C TRP A 264 13.17 -18.05 16.41
N THR A 265 13.52 -17.69 15.17
CA THR A 265 14.72 -16.90 14.88
C THR A 265 14.59 -15.49 15.46
N TRP A 266 13.47 -14.80 15.22
CA TRP A 266 13.25 -13.47 15.78
C TRP A 266 13.07 -13.48 17.31
N GLY A 267 12.45 -14.51 17.88
CA GLY A 267 12.37 -14.72 19.33
C GLY A 267 13.73 -14.93 19.98
N GLY A 268 14.60 -15.71 19.34
CA GLY A 268 15.99 -15.91 19.79
C GLY A 268 16.81 -14.62 19.73
N ILE A 269 16.71 -13.86 18.63
CA ILE A 269 17.36 -12.54 18.50
C ILE A 269 16.87 -11.59 19.60
N PHE A 270 15.55 -11.50 19.80
CA PHE A 270 14.94 -10.66 20.83
C PHE A 270 15.52 -11.00 22.22
N LEU A 271 15.44 -12.25 22.65
CA LEU A 271 15.86 -12.65 24.00
C LEU A 271 17.36 -12.45 24.21
N ALA A 272 18.20 -12.87 23.26
CA ALA A 272 19.65 -12.76 23.39
C ALA A 272 20.11 -11.29 23.44
N SER A 273 19.55 -10.43 22.60
CA SER A 273 19.93 -9.00 22.57
C SER A 273 19.30 -8.17 23.69
N PHE A 274 18.09 -8.51 24.15
CA PHE A 274 17.47 -7.88 25.33
C PHE A 274 18.28 -8.15 26.60
N VAL A 275 18.67 -9.40 26.83
CA VAL A 275 19.51 -9.78 27.97
C VAL A 275 20.91 -9.15 27.87
N SER A 276 21.52 -9.17 26.68
CA SER A 276 22.83 -8.51 26.46
C SER A 276 22.77 -7.01 26.72
N ALA A 277 21.69 -6.32 26.32
CA ALA A 277 21.51 -4.89 26.55
C ALA A 277 21.31 -4.52 28.04
N ILE A 278 20.79 -5.43 28.87
CA ILE A 278 20.67 -5.21 30.32
C ILE A 278 22.05 -5.28 30.99
N PHE A 279 22.85 -6.32 30.68
CA PHE A 279 24.17 -6.50 31.30
C PHE A 279 25.25 -5.58 30.72
N TYR A 280 25.15 -5.21 29.44
CA TYR A 280 26.15 -4.41 28.74
C TYR A 280 25.48 -3.30 27.89
N PRO A 281 24.92 -2.24 28.51
CA PRO A 281 24.08 -1.23 27.82
C PRO A 281 24.73 -0.49 26.65
N THR A 282 26.06 -0.49 26.55
CA THR A 282 26.84 0.16 25.49
C THR A 282 27.71 -0.83 24.71
N ALA A 283 27.39 -2.13 24.70
CA ALA A 283 28.16 -3.17 24.00
C ALA A 283 28.41 -2.88 22.52
N LEU A 284 27.47 -2.21 21.83
CA LEU A 284 27.60 -1.81 20.43
C LEU A 284 28.00 -0.33 20.26
N GLY A 285 28.66 0.24 21.27
CA GLY A 285 29.23 1.59 21.33
C GLY A 285 28.26 2.66 21.86
N THR A 286 26.95 2.48 21.69
CA THR A 286 25.91 3.39 22.18
C THR A 286 24.69 2.61 22.68
N THR A 287 23.86 3.24 23.49
CA THR A 287 22.59 2.67 23.98
C THR A 287 21.66 2.35 22.81
N ALA A 288 21.36 3.31 21.93
CA ALA A 288 20.60 3.09 20.69
C ALA A 288 21.04 1.86 19.87
N ARG A 289 22.34 1.73 19.57
CA ARG A 289 22.85 0.57 18.80
C ARG A 289 22.73 -0.74 19.55
N THR A 290 22.87 -0.72 20.88
CA THR A 290 22.75 -1.91 21.73
C THR A 290 21.29 -2.33 21.88
N CYS A 291 20.36 -1.38 21.95
CA CYS A 291 18.91 -1.65 22.00
C CYS A 291 18.30 -2.01 20.63
N LEU A 292 18.92 -1.56 19.52
CA LEU A 292 18.46 -1.77 18.15
C LEU A 292 18.02 -3.22 17.86
N PRO A 293 18.79 -4.28 18.17
CA PRO A 293 18.43 -5.62 17.73
C PRO A 293 17.19 -6.17 18.43
N PHE A 294 17.02 -5.91 19.74
CA PHE A 294 15.84 -6.39 20.48
C PHE A 294 14.59 -5.57 20.13
N LEU A 295 14.73 -4.25 19.99
CA LEU A 295 13.63 -3.37 19.62
C LEU A 295 13.13 -3.69 18.19
N LEU A 296 14.05 -3.92 17.26
CA LEU A 296 13.73 -4.36 15.90
C LEU A 296 13.04 -5.72 15.93
N ALA A 297 13.58 -6.69 16.67
CA ALA A 297 13.00 -8.02 16.80
C ALA A 297 11.59 -7.99 17.41
N SER A 298 11.35 -7.17 18.43
CA SER A 298 10.01 -6.99 19.01
C SER A 298 9.03 -6.41 18.01
N THR A 299 9.44 -5.37 17.26
CA THR A 299 8.59 -4.76 16.23
C THR A 299 8.22 -5.79 15.15
N VAL A 300 9.18 -6.64 14.74
CA VAL A 300 8.97 -7.74 13.78
C VAL A 300 8.04 -8.82 14.35
N LEU A 301 8.26 -9.29 15.58
CA LEU A 301 7.42 -10.29 16.23
C LEU A 301 5.97 -9.81 16.36
N GLY A 302 5.76 -8.56 16.77
CA GLY A 302 4.43 -7.94 16.79
C GLY A 302 3.74 -7.93 15.42
N TYR A 303 4.49 -7.69 14.34
CA TYR A 303 3.95 -7.79 12.97
C TYR A 303 3.55 -9.22 12.59
N MET A 304 4.41 -10.20 12.89
CA MET A 304 4.19 -11.60 12.53
C MET A 304 3.00 -12.19 13.32
N VAL A 305 2.93 -11.93 14.62
CA VAL A 305 1.79 -12.31 15.48
C VAL A 305 0.51 -11.62 15.02
N GLY A 306 0.53 -10.30 14.83
CA GLY A 306 -0.63 -9.53 14.36
C GLY A 306 -1.14 -10.00 12.98
N SER A 307 -0.22 -10.36 12.09
CA SER A 307 -0.54 -10.93 10.77
C SER A 307 -1.16 -12.33 10.86
N GLY A 308 -0.90 -13.08 11.92
CA GLY A 308 -1.52 -14.38 12.22
C GLY A 308 -2.94 -14.30 12.82
N LEU A 309 -3.35 -13.15 13.39
CA LEU A 309 -4.60 -13.05 14.15
C LEU A 309 -5.88 -13.39 13.34
N PRO A 310 -6.96 -13.89 13.99
CA PRO A 310 -8.25 -14.08 13.35
C PRO A 310 -8.85 -12.79 12.78
N SER A 311 -9.68 -12.90 11.74
CA SER A 311 -10.31 -11.75 11.05
C SER A 311 -11.20 -10.90 11.97
N ALA A 312 -11.81 -11.50 13.00
CA ALA A 312 -12.57 -10.77 14.01
C ALA A 312 -11.67 -9.84 14.85
N VAL A 313 -10.50 -10.34 15.27
CA VAL A 313 -9.55 -9.59 16.12
C VAL A 313 -8.83 -8.51 15.30
N LYS A 314 -8.49 -8.79 14.03
CA LYS A 314 -7.83 -7.85 13.11
C LYS A 314 -8.59 -6.54 12.83
N LYS A 315 -9.90 -6.49 13.10
CA LYS A 315 -10.69 -5.25 13.03
C LYS A 315 -10.25 -4.19 14.05
N VAL A 316 -9.77 -4.66 15.21
CA VAL A 316 -9.34 -3.85 16.35
C VAL A 316 -7.82 -3.85 16.47
N LEU A 317 -7.22 -5.04 16.53
CA LEU A 317 -5.76 -5.24 16.57
C LEU A 317 -5.25 -5.52 15.16
N HIS A 318 -5.19 -4.47 14.33
CA HIS A 318 -4.51 -4.54 13.04
C HIS A 318 -3.01 -4.87 13.24
N PRO A 319 -2.35 -5.64 12.35
CA PRO A 319 -0.93 -5.99 12.47
C PRO A 319 -0.02 -4.83 12.85
N ILE A 320 -0.19 -3.66 12.21
CA ILE A 320 0.55 -2.41 12.49
C ILE A 320 0.46 -1.99 13.97
N ILE A 321 -0.72 -2.12 14.59
CA ILE A 321 -0.94 -1.79 16.01
C ILE A 321 -0.24 -2.83 16.90
N CYS A 322 -0.28 -4.10 16.50
CA CYS A 322 0.42 -5.17 17.21
C CYS A 322 1.95 -4.95 17.19
N CYS A 323 2.51 -4.46 16.08
CA CYS A 323 3.92 -4.05 16.01
C CYS A 323 4.25 -2.97 17.03
N ALA A 324 3.44 -1.90 17.05
CA ALA A 324 3.66 -0.75 17.92
C ALA A 324 3.58 -1.15 19.40
N LEU A 325 2.47 -1.78 19.80
CA LEU A 325 2.26 -2.26 21.17
C LEU A 325 3.35 -3.25 21.63
N SER A 326 3.87 -4.10 20.74
CA SER A 326 4.96 -5.01 21.07
C SER A 326 6.27 -4.27 21.31
N ALA A 327 6.62 -3.31 20.45
CA ALA A 327 7.82 -2.48 20.62
C ALA A 327 7.73 -1.59 21.87
N ASP A 328 6.57 -0.97 22.12
CA ASP A 328 6.29 -0.17 23.31
C ASP A 328 6.40 -1.02 24.58
N LEU A 329 5.84 -2.23 24.60
CA LEU A 329 5.95 -3.15 25.74
C LEU A 329 7.40 -3.57 26.00
N ALA A 330 8.20 -3.82 24.95
CA ALA A 330 9.62 -4.11 25.09
C ALA A 330 10.40 -2.89 25.60
N ALA A 331 10.07 -1.68 25.15
CA ALA A 331 10.67 -0.44 25.62
C ALA A 331 10.30 -0.13 27.09
N VAL A 332 9.07 -0.40 27.50
CA VAL A 332 8.62 -0.30 28.90
C VAL A 332 9.35 -1.31 29.78
N ALA A 333 9.42 -2.58 29.37
CA ALA A 333 10.11 -3.62 30.11
C ALA A 333 11.61 -3.31 30.28
N PHE A 334 12.29 -2.91 29.19
CA PHE A 334 13.70 -2.53 29.26
C PHE A 334 13.92 -1.25 30.08
N GLY A 335 13.11 -0.20 29.86
CA GLY A 335 13.24 1.07 30.57
C GLY A 335 13.00 0.95 32.08
N TYR A 336 12.15 0.01 32.50
CA TYR A 336 11.93 -0.33 33.91
C TYR A 336 13.09 -1.16 34.49
N ILE A 337 13.56 -2.19 33.79
CA ILE A 337 14.66 -3.04 34.29
C ILE A 337 15.97 -2.26 34.36
N SER A 338 16.29 -1.50 33.31
CA SER A 338 17.53 -0.72 33.18
C SER A 338 17.47 0.64 33.90
N GLN A 339 16.34 1.00 34.51
CA GLN A 339 16.09 2.29 35.18
C GLN A 339 16.33 3.55 34.31
N SER A 340 16.40 3.39 32.99
CA SER A 340 16.58 4.49 32.03
C SER A 340 15.29 5.25 31.71
N GLY A 341 14.13 4.67 32.04
CA GLY A 341 12.82 5.22 31.72
C GLY A 341 12.40 4.98 30.26
N VAL A 342 11.09 4.91 30.04
CA VAL A 342 10.50 4.56 28.73
C VAL A 342 10.89 5.59 27.65
N ASP A 343 10.92 6.88 28.01
CA ASP A 343 11.20 7.98 27.10
C ASP A 343 12.62 7.92 26.50
N ALA A 344 13.61 7.51 27.29
CA ALA A 344 14.98 7.31 26.80
C ALA A 344 15.02 6.18 25.76
N VAL A 345 14.34 5.06 26.04
CA VAL A 345 14.33 3.87 25.17
C VAL A 345 13.55 4.12 23.87
N LEU A 346 12.45 4.88 23.93
CA LEU A 346 11.73 5.32 22.74
C LEU A 346 12.49 6.39 21.94
N GLY A 347 13.34 7.19 22.60
CA GLY A 347 14.32 8.07 21.92
C GLY A 347 15.42 7.28 21.20
N ASP A 348 15.99 6.28 21.88
CA ASP A 348 16.98 5.33 21.32
C ASP A 348 16.38 4.46 20.19
N TYR A 349 15.06 4.23 20.20
CA TYR A 349 14.35 3.51 19.15
C TYR A 349 14.36 4.28 17.81
N LEU A 350 14.16 5.60 17.82
CA LEU A 350 14.15 6.45 16.62
C LEU A 350 14.96 7.73 16.88
N THR A 351 16.28 7.62 16.73
CA THR A 351 17.22 8.70 17.05
C THR A 351 17.18 9.82 16.01
N LYS A 352 16.77 9.51 14.77
CA LYS A 352 16.82 10.39 13.58
C LYS A 352 18.26 10.76 13.17
N VAL A 353 19.27 10.08 13.71
CA VAL A 353 20.70 10.36 13.48
C VAL A 353 21.35 9.20 12.74
N SER A 354 21.81 9.45 11.51
CA SER A 354 22.38 8.43 10.61
C SER A 354 23.68 7.80 11.12
N SER A 355 24.46 8.49 11.97
CA SER A 355 25.66 7.95 12.60
C SER A 355 25.35 7.06 13.82
N ASN A 356 24.14 7.16 14.39
CA ASN A 356 23.71 6.40 15.56
C ASN A 356 22.26 5.91 15.39
N PRO A 357 21.99 5.03 14.41
CA PRO A 357 20.62 4.61 14.10
C PRO A 357 20.03 3.74 15.22
N GLY A 358 18.76 3.96 15.53
CA GLY A 358 17.92 3.03 16.29
C GLY A 358 17.21 2.02 15.38
N ALA A 359 16.41 1.13 15.99
CA ALA A 359 15.60 0.16 15.26
C ALA A 359 14.61 0.80 14.28
N GLY A 360 14.01 1.92 14.69
CA GLY A 360 13.10 2.72 13.90
C GLY A 360 13.77 3.40 12.72
N ASP A 361 15.01 3.88 12.87
CA ASP A 361 15.76 4.50 11.77
C ASP A 361 16.11 3.48 10.68
N VAL A 362 16.45 2.24 11.05
CA VAL A 362 16.68 1.15 10.10
C VAL A 362 15.41 0.82 9.31
N LEU A 363 14.27 0.69 9.98
CA LEU A 363 12.99 0.42 9.34
C LEU A 363 12.55 1.56 8.41
N MET A 364 12.66 2.81 8.87
CA MET A 364 12.39 4.01 8.08
C MET A 364 13.37 4.18 6.90
N GLY A 365 14.55 3.57 6.96
CA GLY A 365 15.52 3.54 5.85
C GLY A 365 15.00 2.86 4.58
N PHE A 366 13.99 1.98 4.68
CA PHE A 366 13.37 1.32 3.52
C PHE A 366 12.29 2.16 2.83
N LEU A 367 11.91 3.32 3.40
CA LEU A 367 10.76 4.09 2.93
C LEU A 367 10.91 4.63 1.50
N GLY A 368 12.14 5.00 1.11
CA GLY A 368 12.42 5.37 -0.28
C GLY A 368 12.38 4.16 -1.22
N SER A 369 12.92 3.01 -0.80
CA SER A 369 12.82 1.74 -1.56
C SER A 369 11.37 1.30 -1.79
N VAL A 370 10.48 1.52 -0.82
CA VAL A 370 9.02 1.35 -0.99
C VAL A 370 8.50 2.21 -2.15
N ILE A 371 8.84 3.49 -2.17
CA ILE A 371 8.38 4.43 -3.20
C ILE A 371 8.92 4.01 -4.59
N LEU A 372 10.19 3.62 -4.69
CA LEU A 372 10.78 3.08 -5.92
C LEU A 372 10.06 1.80 -6.40
N SER A 373 9.65 0.91 -5.47
CA SER A 373 8.91 -0.32 -5.80
C SER A 373 7.52 -0.08 -6.43
N PHE A 374 6.91 1.09 -6.18
CA PHE A 374 5.62 1.45 -6.80
C PHE A 374 5.73 1.65 -8.31
N ALA A 375 6.90 2.01 -8.85
CA ALA A 375 7.13 2.09 -10.29
C ALA A 375 6.86 0.75 -11.00
N PHE A 376 7.42 -0.33 -10.45
CA PHE A 376 7.22 -1.69 -10.93
C PHE A 376 5.76 -2.14 -10.81
N SER A 377 5.10 -1.76 -9.70
CA SER A 377 3.69 -2.09 -9.46
C SER A 377 2.75 -1.37 -10.44
N MET A 378 3.00 -0.08 -10.71
CA MET A 378 2.30 0.68 -11.75
C MET A 378 2.57 0.13 -13.15
N PHE A 379 3.80 -0.32 -13.42
CA PHE A 379 4.14 -0.93 -14.71
C PHE A 379 3.44 -2.27 -14.94
N LYS A 380 3.31 -3.14 -13.92
CA LYS A 380 2.48 -4.35 -14.01
C LYS A 380 1.04 -3.99 -14.41
N GLN A 381 0.45 -2.99 -13.76
CA GLN A 381 -0.94 -2.56 -14.00
C GLN A 381 -1.12 -1.57 -15.17
N ARG A 382 -0.08 -1.29 -15.97
CA ARG A 382 -0.08 -0.20 -16.99
C ARG A 382 -1.22 -0.27 -18.01
N LYS A 383 -1.65 -1.48 -18.39
CA LYS A 383 -2.78 -1.68 -19.33
C LYS A 383 -4.09 -1.18 -18.74
N LEU A 384 -4.35 -1.47 -17.47
CA LEU A 384 -5.54 -1.03 -16.74
C LEU A 384 -5.52 0.49 -16.51
N VAL A 385 -4.35 1.03 -16.11
CA VAL A 385 -4.12 2.48 -15.98
C VAL A 385 -4.41 3.20 -17.31
N LYS A 386 -3.92 2.68 -18.44
CA LYS A 386 -4.14 3.27 -19.77
C LYS A 386 -5.60 3.22 -20.21
N ARG A 387 -6.33 2.14 -19.90
CA ARG A 387 -7.74 1.95 -20.29
C ARG A 387 -8.70 2.86 -19.52
N HIS A 388 -8.49 3.03 -18.22
CA HIS A 388 -9.35 3.85 -17.34
C HIS A 388 -8.64 5.14 -16.89
N ALA A 389 -7.78 5.69 -17.76
CA ALA A 389 -6.92 6.82 -17.42
C ALA A 389 -7.73 8.04 -16.98
N ALA A 390 -8.79 8.38 -17.71
CA ALA A 390 -9.62 9.55 -17.40
C ALA A 390 -10.29 9.42 -16.03
N GLU A 391 -10.94 8.28 -15.75
CA GLU A 391 -11.60 8.01 -14.48
C GLU A 391 -10.60 8.04 -13.31
N ILE A 392 -9.45 7.40 -13.47
CA ILE A 392 -8.43 7.28 -12.42
C ILE A 392 -7.76 8.63 -12.16
N PHE A 393 -7.17 9.26 -13.18
CA PHE A 393 -6.39 10.49 -12.99
C PHE A 393 -7.26 11.65 -12.51
N ILE A 394 -8.44 11.87 -13.11
CA ILE A 394 -9.29 13.00 -12.72
C ILE A 394 -9.79 12.82 -11.28
N SER A 395 -10.30 11.64 -10.93
CA SER A 395 -10.82 11.39 -9.56
C SER A 395 -9.74 11.55 -8.49
N ILE A 396 -8.52 11.10 -8.78
CA ILE A 396 -7.40 11.19 -7.84
C ILE A 396 -6.91 12.63 -7.70
N ILE A 397 -6.79 13.39 -8.80
CA ILE A 397 -6.44 14.81 -8.76
C ILE A 397 -7.44 15.59 -7.90
N PHE A 398 -8.74 15.44 -8.18
CA PHE A 398 -9.79 16.13 -7.42
C PHE A 398 -9.84 15.68 -5.95
N SER A 399 -9.79 14.37 -5.67
CA SER A 399 -9.79 13.84 -4.29
C SER A 399 -8.56 14.29 -3.49
N SER A 400 -7.37 14.31 -4.11
CA SER A 400 -6.13 14.68 -3.43
C SER A 400 -6.11 16.16 -3.09
N LEU A 401 -6.45 17.03 -4.06
CA LEU A 401 -6.59 18.47 -3.81
C LEU A 401 -7.67 18.72 -2.76
N PHE A 402 -8.86 18.13 -2.91
CA PHE A 402 -9.94 18.27 -1.93
C PHE A 402 -9.48 17.84 -0.54
N SER A 403 -8.82 16.68 -0.40
CA SER A 403 -8.33 16.17 0.89
C SER A 403 -7.35 17.13 1.56
N LEU A 404 -6.38 17.67 0.82
CA LEU A 404 -5.38 18.60 1.36
C LEU A 404 -6.05 19.92 1.79
N TYR A 405 -6.79 20.55 0.88
CA TYR A 405 -7.42 21.85 1.13
C TYR A 405 -8.56 21.78 2.16
N SER A 406 -9.36 20.72 2.18
CA SER A 406 -10.41 20.54 3.21
C SER A 406 -9.80 20.33 4.58
N THR A 407 -8.68 19.60 4.69
CA THR A 407 -8.00 19.36 5.97
C THR A 407 -7.38 20.65 6.51
N ALA A 408 -6.73 21.46 5.66
CA ALA A 408 -6.25 22.79 6.03
C ALA A 408 -7.39 23.72 6.49
N LEU A 409 -8.45 23.82 5.70
CA LEU A 409 -9.59 24.70 5.98
C LEU A 409 -10.33 24.31 7.26
N VAL A 410 -10.68 23.03 7.42
CA VAL A 410 -11.39 22.57 8.62
C VAL A 410 -10.50 22.70 9.86
N GLY A 411 -9.19 22.42 9.75
CA GLY A 411 -8.22 22.65 10.84
C GLY A 411 -8.27 24.07 11.39
N ARG A 412 -8.22 25.08 10.50
CA ARG A 412 -8.39 26.48 10.90
C ARG A 412 -9.78 26.79 11.46
N LEU A 413 -10.85 26.29 10.83
CA LEU A 413 -12.23 26.54 11.28
C LEU A 413 -12.52 25.98 12.68
N VAL A 414 -11.90 24.85 13.07
CA VAL A 414 -12.01 24.32 14.45
C VAL A 414 -10.97 24.91 15.40
N GLY A 415 -10.11 25.83 14.95
CA GLY A 415 -9.01 26.39 15.72
C GLY A 415 -8.03 25.32 16.22
N LEU A 416 -7.63 24.39 15.34
CA LEU A 416 -6.49 23.51 15.59
C LEU A 416 -5.19 24.28 15.33
N GLU A 417 -4.15 24.01 16.10
CA GLU A 417 -2.85 24.67 15.94
C GLU A 417 -2.29 24.46 14.51
N PRO A 418 -1.61 25.46 13.91
CA PRO A 418 -1.03 25.35 12.58
C PRO A 418 -0.11 24.14 12.39
N SER A 419 0.79 23.90 13.36
CA SER A 419 1.74 22.77 13.34
C SER A 419 1.02 21.41 13.27
N LEU A 420 -0.02 21.22 14.09
CA LEU A 420 -0.85 20.03 14.16
C LEU A 420 -1.69 19.87 12.88
N THR A 421 -2.24 20.96 12.35
CA THR A 421 -3.03 20.97 11.11
C THR A 421 -2.18 20.56 9.90
N VAL A 422 -0.97 21.10 9.78
CA VAL A 422 0.01 20.70 8.75
C VAL A 422 0.40 19.23 8.93
N SER A 423 0.60 18.77 10.16
CA SER A 423 0.95 17.37 10.44
C SER A 423 -0.12 16.36 9.99
N ILE A 424 -1.40 16.71 10.09
CA ILE A 424 -2.50 15.83 9.66
C ILE A 424 -2.92 16.07 8.19
N LEU A 425 -2.34 17.05 7.50
CA LEU A 425 -2.70 17.43 6.14
C LEU A 425 -2.70 16.24 5.14
N PRO A 426 -1.67 15.36 5.10
CA PRO A 426 -1.63 14.23 4.17
C PRO A 426 -2.37 12.97 4.70
N ARG A 427 -3.35 13.08 5.61
CA ARG A 427 -4.05 11.94 6.24
C ARG A 427 -4.62 10.85 5.31
N CYS A 428 -5.02 11.21 4.08
CA CYS A 428 -5.52 10.26 3.07
C CYS A 428 -4.40 9.58 2.25
N ILE A 429 -3.17 10.05 2.40
CA ILE A 429 -1.98 9.59 1.67
C ILE A 429 -1.27 8.53 2.52
N THR A 430 -0.63 7.58 1.86
CA THR A 430 -0.01 6.42 2.51
C THR A 430 1.21 6.85 3.31
N VAL A 431 1.46 6.23 4.47
CA VAL A 431 2.44 6.74 5.45
C VAL A 431 3.81 7.03 4.82
N ALA A 432 4.30 6.17 3.92
CA ALA A 432 5.56 6.39 3.20
C ALA A 432 5.63 7.72 2.44
N LEU A 433 4.56 8.08 1.74
CA LEU A 433 4.45 9.29 0.95
C LEU A 433 3.99 10.48 1.81
N ALA A 434 3.18 10.25 2.83
CA ALA A 434 2.74 11.26 3.79
C ALA A 434 3.91 11.81 4.62
N LEU A 435 4.84 10.95 5.06
CA LEU A 435 6.05 11.37 5.76
C LEU A 435 7.03 12.10 4.83
N SER A 436 7.09 11.71 3.55
CA SER A 436 7.83 12.45 2.53
C SER A 436 7.23 13.84 2.30
N ILE A 437 5.90 13.95 2.25
CA ILE A 437 5.17 15.22 2.13
C ILE A 437 5.41 16.11 3.34
N VAL A 438 5.25 15.58 4.55
CA VAL A 438 5.30 16.41 5.76
C VAL A 438 6.69 17.01 5.98
N SER A 439 7.75 16.34 5.51
CA SER A 439 9.12 16.88 5.51
C SER A 439 9.32 18.14 4.64
N LEU A 440 8.35 18.47 3.78
CA LEU A 440 8.34 19.68 2.96
C LEU A 440 7.77 20.91 3.70
N PHE A 441 7.24 20.71 4.91
CA PHE A 441 6.65 21.74 5.76
C PHE A 441 7.41 21.85 7.08
N GLU A 442 7.75 23.07 7.47
CA GLU A 442 8.47 23.34 8.71
C GLU A 442 7.54 23.24 9.93
N GLY A 443 8.08 22.80 11.09
CA GLY A 443 7.33 22.66 12.33
C GLY A 443 6.37 21.46 12.43
N ALA A 444 6.30 20.60 11.41
CA ALA A 444 5.36 19.49 11.37
C ALA A 444 5.88 18.20 12.06
N ASN A 445 4.96 17.43 12.65
CA ASN A 445 5.25 16.25 13.46
C ASN A 445 4.98 14.95 12.68
N SER A 446 6.06 14.27 12.28
CA SER A 446 6.03 13.00 11.54
C SER A 446 5.28 11.88 12.27
N SER A 447 5.39 11.78 13.60
CA SER A 447 4.71 10.74 14.38
C SER A 447 3.20 10.94 14.34
N LEU A 448 2.74 12.18 14.55
CA LEU A 448 1.34 12.56 14.41
C LEU A 448 0.83 12.34 12.98
N THR A 449 1.66 12.62 11.97
CA THR A 449 1.33 12.34 10.56
C THR A 449 1.03 10.86 10.34
N ALA A 450 1.93 9.98 10.79
CA ALA A 450 1.75 8.54 10.65
C ALA A 450 0.52 8.02 11.42
N ALA A 451 0.29 8.52 12.64
CA ALA A 451 -0.90 8.19 13.41
C ALA A 451 -2.19 8.65 12.72
N ALA A 452 -2.24 9.88 12.22
CA ALA A 452 -3.40 10.42 11.53
C ALA A 452 -3.74 9.61 10.27
N VAL A 453 -2.73 9.23 9.49
CA VAL A 453 -2.89 8.33 8.33
C VAL A 453 -3.40 6.96 8.76
N VAL A 454 -2.77 6.32 9.76
CA VAL A 454 -3.15 4.97 10.20
C VAL A 454 -4.56 4.94 10.78
N VAL A 455 -4.96 5.93 11.59
CA VAL A 455 -6.33 6.07 12.09
C VAL A 455 -7.33 6.30 10.96
N THR A 456 -7.01 7.16 9.97
CA THR A 456 -7.83 7.33 8.75
C THR A 456 -8.03 6.00 8.02
N GLY A 457 -6.97 5.21 7.89
CA GLY A 457 -6.99 3.89 7.29
C GLY A 457 -7.82 2.87 8.07
N LEU A 458 -7.74 2.87 9.41
CA LEU A 458 -8.50 1.97 10.28
C LEU A 458 -10.00 2.29 10.30
N ILE A 459 -10.37 3.58 10.24
CA ILE A 459 -11.76 4.01 10.04
C ILE A 459 -12.27 3.50 8.69
N GLY A 460 -11.50 3.70 7.62
CA GLY A 460 -11.83 3.12 6.31
C GLY A 460 -11.96 1.60 6.36
N ALA A 461 -11.00 0.89 6.94
CA ALA A 461 -11.01 -0.56 7.01
C ALA A 461 -12.25 -1.15 7.71
N ASN A 462 -12.80 -0.43 8.71
CA ASN A 462 -13.99 -0.85 9.42
C ASN A 462 -15.31 -0.39 8.78
N PHE A 463 -15.35 0.78 8.15
CA PHE A 463 -16.61 1.42 7.73
C PHE A 463 -16.78 1.58 6.20
N VAL A 464 -15.76 1.35 5.38
CA VAL A 464 -15.78 1.70 3.94
C VAL A 464 -16.90 1.00 3.17
N GLN A 465 -17.06 -0.33 3.31
CA GLN A 465 -18.11 -1.09 2.62
C GLN A 465 -19.52 -0.57 2.96
N ALA A 466 -19.83 -0.44 4.26
CA ALA A 466 -21.11 0.06 4.72
C ALA A 466 -21.41 1.48 4.20
N THR A 467 -20.39 2.34 4.13
CA THR A 467 -20.51 3.69 3.54
C THR A 467 -20.75 3.62 2.02
N LEU A 468 -19.97 2.83 1.27
CA LEU A 468 -20.13 2.67 -0.18
C LEU A 468 -21.51 2.10 -0.56
N ASP A 469 -22.00 1.12 0.21
CA ASP A 469 -23.32 0.50 0.02
C ASP A 469 -24.45 1.51 0.31
N LYS A 470 -24.32 2.29 1.38
CA LYS A 470 -25.26 3.37 1.74
C LYS A 470 -25.28 4.48 0.68
N LEU A 471 -24.13 4.81 0.10
CA LEU A 471 -23.99 5.73 -1.04
C LEU A 471 -24.41 5.11 -2.38
N ARG A 472 -24.75 3.82 -2.40
CA ARG A 472 -25.18 3.03 -3.57
C ARG A 472 -24.12 2.96 -4.69
N PHE A 473 -22.84 3.03 -4.34
CA PHE A 473 -21.76 2.81 -5.31
C PHE A 473 -21.70 1.32 -5.64
N ARG A 474 -22.18 0.93 -6.82
CA ARG A 474 -22.21 -0.48 -7.29
C ARG A 474 -21.04 -0.85 -8.19
N ASP A 475 -20.26 0.14 -8.61
CA ASP A 475 -19.17 -0.02 -9.56
C ASP A 475 -17.85 -0.34 -8.81
N PRO A 476 -17.18 -1.47 -9.07
CA PRO A 476 -15.90 -1.80 -8.45
C PRO A 476 -14.78 -0.80 -8.77
N ILE A 477 -14.81 -0.11 -9.93
CA ILE A 477 -13.85 0.95 -10.26
C ILE A 477 -14.02 2.12 -9.31
N ALA A 478 -15.25 2.66 -9.21
CA ALA A 478 -15.56 3.77 -8.31
C ALA A 478 -15.35 3.40 -6.83
N ARG A 479 -15.77 2.20 -6.40
CA ARG A 479 -15.54 1.70 -5.03
C ARG A 479 -14.05 1.57 -4.73
N GLY A 480 -13.27 1.07 -5.69
CA GLY A 480 -11.83 0.88 -5.55
C GLY A 480 -11.07 2.21 -5.44
N ILE A 481 -11.34 3.15 -6.36
CA ILE A 481 -10.76 4.51 -6.37
C ILE A 481 -11.14 5.26 -5.08
N ALA A 482 -12.43 5.25 -4.71
CA ALA A 482 -12.92 5.97 -3.53
C ALA A 482 -12.30 5.47 -2.23
N THR A 483 -12.14 4.15 -2.11
CA THR A 483 -11.53 3.50 -0.95
C THR A 483 -10.06 3.86 -0.81
N ALA A 484 -9.28 3.69 -1.89
CA ALA A 484 -7.85 3.91 -1.83
C ALA A 484 -7.48 5.40 -1.71
N SER A 485 -8.27 6.29 -2.31
CA SER A 485 -8.03 7.75 -2.24
C SER A 485 -8.48 8.38 -0.90
N SER A 486 -9.23 7.66 -0.07
CA SER A 486 -9.70 8.13 1.26
C SER A 486 -9.06 7.40 2.44
N ALA A 487 -8.78 6.10 2.29
CA ALA A 487 -8.30 5.21 3.35
C ALA A 487 -7.12 4.31 2.93
N HIS A 488 -6.48 4.64 1.79
CA HIS A 488 -5.20 4.07 1.35
C HIS A 488 -5.14 2.53 1.40
N GLY A 489 -3.97 1.96 1.74
CA GLY A 489 -3.74 0.52 1.75
C GLY A 489 -4.57 -0.24 2.80
N LEU A 490 -4.89 0.41 3.93
CA LEU A 490 -5.67 -0.18 5.01
C LEU A 490 -7.14 -0.39 4.58
N GLY A 491 -7.78 0.65 4.03
CA GLY A 491 -9.12 0.54 3.44
C GLY A 491 -9.14 -0.39 2.22
N THR A 492 -8.10 -0.33 1.39
CA THR A 492 -7.93 -1.24 0.23
C THR A 492 -7.97 -2.71 0.64
N ALA A 493 -7.18 -3.10 1.65
CA ALA A 493 -7.13 -4.48 2.13
C ALA A 493 -8.47 -4.95 2.69
N ALA A 494 -9.22 -4.08 3.37
CA ALA A 494 -10.55 -4.42 3.89
C ALA A 494 -11.62 -4.56 2.80
N LEU A 495 -11.62 -3.68 1.79
CA LEU A 495 -12.55 -3.76 0.66
C LEU A 495 -12.30 -5.04 -0.15
N SER A 496 -11.08 -5.18 -0.65
CA SER A 496 -10.65 -6.29 -1.52
C SER A 496 -10.78 -7.68 -0.89
N ALA A 497 -10.77 -7.78 0.44
CA ALA A 497 -11.04 -9.03 1.15
C ALA A 497 -12.48 -9.55 0.97
N LYS A 498 -13.42 -8.72 0.50
CA LYS A 498 -14.79 -9.13 0.12
C LYS A 498 -15.15 -8.85 -1.34
N GLU A 499 -14.49 -7.87 -1.94
CA GLU A 499 -14.72 -7.40 -3.32
C GLU A 499 -13.38 -7.46 -4.09
N PRO A 500 -12.88 -8.66 -4.42
CA PRO A 500 -11.59 -8.84 -5.09
C PRO A 500 -11.52 -8.09 -6.44
N GLU A 501 -12.65 -7.89 -7.12
CA GLU A 501 -12.77 -7.13 -8.36
C GLU A 501 -12.37 -5.64 -8.24
N ALA A 502 -12.48 -5.06 -7.03
CA ALA A 502 -12.08 -3.68 -6.77
C ALA A 502 -10.57 -3.53 -6.49
N LEU A 503 -9.88 -4.63 -6.17
CA LEU A 503 -8.47 -4.64 -5.76
C LEU A 503 -7.52 -3.94 -6.74
N PRO A 504 -7.60 -4.15 -8.07
CA PRO A 504 -6.63 -3.57 -9.01
C PRO A 504 -6.81 -2.05 -9.15
N PHE A 505 -8.05 -1.58 -9.09
CA PHE A 505 -8.37 -0.15 -9.04
C PHE A 505 -7.92 0.49 -7.72
N CYS A 506 -8.09 -0.20 -6.59
CA CYS A 506 -7.50 0.24 -5.32
C CYS A 506 -5.98 0.33 -5.38
N ALA A 507 -5.29 -0.67 -5.93
CA ALA A 507 -3.82 -0.72 -5.99
C ALA A 507 -3.25 0.44 -6.81
N ILE A 508 -3.86 0.75 -7.97
CA ILE A 508 -3.51 1.93 -8.77
C ILE A 508 -3.81 3.21 -8.00
N ALA A 509 -5.03 3.34 -7.47
CA ALA A 509 -5.49 4.59 -6.87
C ALA A 509 -4.76 4.93 -5.56
N TYR A 510 -4.36 3.92 -4.78
CA TYR A 510 -3.40 4.06 -3.68
C TYR A 510 -2.15 4.78 -4.18
N GLY A 511 -1.42 4.15 -5.12
CA GLY A 511 -0.11 4.62 -5.56
C GLY A 511 -0.20 6.04 -6.10
N LEU A 512 -1.14 6.26 -7.04
CA LEU A 512 -1.35 7.56 -7.66
C LEU A 512 -1.82 8.65 -6.67
N THR A 513 -2.67 8.35 -5.68
CA THR A 513 -3.07 9.36 -4.66
C THR A 513 -1.87 9.91 -3.90
N GLY A 514 -0.95 9.03 -3.49
CA GLY A 514 0.28 9.46 -2.84
C GLY A 514 1.19 10.26 -3.78
N ILE A 515 1.32 9.82 -5.03
CA ILE A 515 2.14 10.50 -6.04
C ILE A 515 1.62 11.92 -6.34
N PHE A 516 0.32 12.08 -6.62
CA PHE A 516 -0.28 13.38 -6.89
C PHE A 516 -0.28 14.28 -5.66
N GLY A 517 -0.62 13.76 -4.47
CA GLY A 517 -0.53 14.52 -3.23
C GLY A 517 0.90 15.01 -2.96
N SER A 518 1.92 14.17 -3.21
CA SER A 518 3.32 14.59 -3.08
C SER A 518 3.75 15.61 -4.13
N LEU A 519 3.30 15.46 -5.38
CA LEU A 519 3.56 16.44 -6.43
C LEU A 519 2.95 17.80 -6.07
N PHE A 520 1.68 17.82 -5.64
CA PHE A 520 0.99 19.05 -5.22
C PHE A 520 1.69 19.73 -4.05
N CYS A 521 2.02 19.02 -2.97
CA CYS A 521 2.74 19.61 -1.85
C CYS A 521 4.19 20.02 -2.17
N SER A 522 4.78 19.49 -3.25
CA SER A 522 6.10 19.91 -3.73
C SER A 522 6.06 21.21 -4.54
N VAL A 523 4.94 21.56 -5.17
CA VAL A 523 4.77 22.82 -5.90
C VAL A 523 4.75 23.98 -4.89
N PRO A 524 5.69 24.95 -4.95
CA PRO A 524 5.79 26.01 -3.94
C PRO A 524 4.50 26.83 -3.77
N VAL A 525 3.79 27.11 -4.87
CA VAL A 525 2.53 27.86 -4.88
C VAL A 525 1.44 27.14 -4.08
N ILE A 526 1.30 25.81 -4.26
CA ILE A 526 0.31 25.01 -3.53
C ILE A 526 0.71 24.86 -2.07
N ARG A 527 2.00 24.70 -1.76
CA ARG A 527 2.47 24.68 -0.37
C ARG A 527 2.18 26.01 0.35
N GLN A 528 2.44 27.14 -0.31
CA GLN A 528 2.17 28.47 0.24
C GLN A 528 0.67 28.74 0.41
N SER A 529 -0.19 28.35 -0.53
CA SER A 529 -1.64 28.48 -0.37
C SER A 529 -2.18 27.60 0.75
N LEU A 530 -1.69 26.37 0.91
CA LEU A 530 -2.04 25.50 2.02
C LEU A 530 -1.66 26.12 3.37
N LEU A 531 -0.43 26.63 3.51
CA LEU A 531 0.02 27.33 4.73
C LEU A 531 -0.84 28.57 5.02
N ALA A 532 -1.11 29.41 4.02
CA ALA A 532 -1.96 30.60 4.17
C ALA A 532 -3.42 30.27 4.56
N ILE A 533 -3.92 29.08 4.16
CA ILE A 533 -5.23 28.59 4.59
C ILE A 533 -5.18 28.05 6.01
N VAL A 534 -4.11 27.35 6.42
CA VAL A 534 -3.94 26.88 7.81
C VAL A 534 -3.91 28.04 8.80
N GLY A 535 -3.22 29.14 8.46
CA GLY A 535 -3.09 30.34 9.30
C GLY A 535 -1.65 30.59 9.71
#